data_AF-A0A4R4BSR3-F1
#
_entry.id   AF-A0A4R4BSR3-F1
#
_cell.length_a   1.000
_cell.length_b   1.000
_cell.length_c   1.000
_cell.angle_alpha   90.00
_cell.angle_beta   90.00
_cell.angle_gamma   90.00
#
_symmetry.space_group_name_H-M   'P 1'
#
loop_
_entity.id
_entity.type
_entity.pdbx_description
1 polymer ?
#
loop_
_entity_poly.entity_id
_entity_poly.type
_entity_poly.pdbx_seq_one_letter_code
_entity_poly.pdbx_strand_id
1 'polypeptide(L)'
;MSRFGTPFGEFNLPWLEWELMQLYSPRIIVIGQGEGGAMLLEQNSQSIHFPAIKTRPVVSTIGAGDALFASFLNFYVKGFPAQEALKRAMVFASWKIGTRGAAQGFLNAQEFEQVYSQVEGTAK
;
A
#
# COMPACT_ATOMS: atom_id res chain seq x y z
N MET A 1 33.22 -11.65 -5.65
CA MET A 1 32.47 -10.67 -4.86
C MET A 1 30.98 -10.91 -5.10
N SER A 2 30.09 -11.10 -4.15
CA SER A 2 30.10 -11.86 -2.90
C SER A 2 28.79 -12.64 -2.89
N ARG A 3 28.80 -13.86 -2.35
CA ARG A 3 27.63 -14.71 -2.14
C ARG A 3 26.62 -13.97 -1.25
N PHE A 4 25.43 -13.66 -1.75
CA PHE A 4 24.29 -13.33 -0.91
C PHE A 4 23.41 -14.58 -0.80
N GLY A 5 23.59 -15.35 0.28
CA GLY A 5 22.49 -16.13 0.84
C GLY A 5 21.52 -15.17 1.56
N THR A 6 20.24 -15.48 1.70
CA THR A 6 19.73 -16.70 2.34
C THR A 6 18.48 -17.31 1.69
N PRO A 7 18.19 -18.60 1.96
CA PRO A 7 17.09 -19.36 1.37
C PRO A 7 15.87 -19.44 2.31
N PHE A 8 15.20 -18.32 2.57
CA PHE A 8 14.14 -18.06 3.59
C PHE A 8 14.65 -17.74 5.00
N GLY A 9 14.28 -16.56 5.55
CA GLY A 9 14.48 -16.24 6.96
C GLY A 9 14.76 -14.78 7.34
N GLU A 10 14.57 -13.79 6.48
CA GLU A 10 14.39 -12.35 6.80
C GLU A 10 13.99 -11.65 5.48
N PHE A 11 12.88 -10.90 5.46
CA PHE A 11 12.33 -10.32 4.23
C PHE A 11 13.13 -9.06 3.83
N ASN A 12 14.19 -9.23 3.05
CA ASN A 12 15.04 -8.13 2.55
C ASN A 12 14.49 -7.60 1.21
N LEU A 13 13.66 -6.56 1.31
CA LEU A 13 12.93 -5.93 0.20
C LEU A 13 13.80 -5.51 -1.00
N PRO A 14 15.01 -4.94 -0.80
CA PRO A 14 15.93 -4.63 -1.88
C PRO A 14 16.23 -5.79 -2.86
N TRP A 15 16.37 -7.03 -2.37
CA TRP A 15 16.62 -8.16 -3.27
C TRP A 15 15.37 -8.47 -4.11
N LEU A 16 14.20 -8.50 -3.45
CA LEU A 16 12.94 -8.87 -4.09
C LEU A 16 12.56 -7.86 -5.17
N GLU A 17 12.72 -6.57 -4.88
CA GLU A 17 12.55 -5.49 -5.84
C GLU A 17 13.42 -5.69 -7.08
N TRP A 18 14.71 -5.98 -6.87
CA TRP A 18 15.66 -6.19 -7.95
C TRP A 18 15.30 -7.42 -8.79
N GLU A 19 15.00 -8.55 -8.14
CA GLU A 19 14.64 -9.80 -8.80
C GLU A 19 13.36 -9.65 -9.64
N LEU A 20 12.31 -9.02 -9.08
CA LEU A 20 11.06 -8.78 -9.80
C LEU A 20 11.26 -7.83 -10.99
N MET A 21 12.09 -6.80 -10.84
CA MET A 21 12.43 -5.90 -11.94
C MET A 21 13.13 -6.64 -13.09
N GLN A 22 14.07 -7.52 -12.78
CA GLN A 22 14.79 -8.31 -13.79
C GLN A 22 13.88 -9.33 -14.48
N LEU A 23 13.04 -10.04 -13.72
CA LEU A 23 12.22 -11.13 -14.26
C LEU A 23 11.03 -10.64 -15.10
N TYR A 24 10.39 -9.55 -14.69
CA TYR A 24 9.10 -9.15 -15.27
C TYR A 24 9.11 -7.77 -15.92
N SER A 25 10.15 -6.96 -15.71
CA SER A 25 10.20 -5.56 -16.17
C SER A 25 8.90 -4.78 -15.92
N PRO A 26 8.31 -4.84 -14.70
CA PRO A 26 7.05 -4.17 -14.41
C PRO A 26 7.23 -2.66 -14.43
N ARG A 27 6.18 -1.94 -14.85
CA ARG A 27 6.17 -0.47 -14.78
C ARG A 27 6.11 0.04 -13.34
N ILE A 28 5.39 -0.68 -12.47
CA ILE A 28 5.18 -0.34 -11.07
C ILE A 28 5.15 -1.63 -10.25
N ILE A 29 5.83 -1.62 -9.10
CA ILE A 29 5.73 -2.63 -8.04
C ILE A 29 5.14 -1.94 -6.81
N VAL A 30 4.11 -2.57 -6.23
CA VAL A 30 3.53 -2.16 -4.95
C VAL A 30 3.58 -3.36 -4.00
N ILE A 31 4.13 -3.17 -2.81
CA ILE A 31 4.19 -4.21 -1.77
C ILE A 31 3.50 -3.70 -0.51
N GLY A 32 2.44 -4.40 -0.08
CA GLY A 32 1.84 -4.18 1.24
C GLY A 32 2.70 -4.82 2.33
N GLN A 33 3.03 -4.07 3.38
CA GLN A 33 3.92 -4.49 4.47
C GLN A 33 3.19 -4.60 5.82
N GLY A 34 1.86 -4.70 5.81
CA GLY A 34 1.05 -4.79 7.03
C GLY A 34 1.26 -3.58 7.95
N GLU A 35 1.70 -3.83 9.17
CA GLU A 35 2.02 -2.75 10.13
C GLU A 35 3.24 -1.89 9.76
N GLY A 36 4.08 -2.37 8.83
CA GLY A 36 5.16 -1.59 8.23
C GLY A 36 4.68 -0.61 7.15
N GLY A 37 3.42 -0.70 6.72
CA GLY A 37 2.81 0.19 5.74
C GLY A 37 2.86 -0.39 4.32
N ALA A 38 3.45 0.34 3.39
CA ALA A 38 3.56 -0.09 2.00
C ALA A 38 4.80 0.47 1.31
N MET A 39 5.20 -0.18 0.22
CA MET A 39 6.32 0.22 -0.62
C MET A 39 5.85 0.40 -2.06
N LEU A 40 6.38 1.42 -2.72
CA LEU A 40 6.20 1.71 -4.13
C LEU A 40 7.55 1.73 -4.84
N LEU A 41 7.63 1.10 -6.00
CA LEU A 41 8.76 1.23 -6.91
C LEU A 41 8.22 1.43 -8.34
N GLU A 42 8.48 2.59 -8.92
CA GLU A 42 8.22 2.85 -10.33
C GLU A 42 9.47 2.50 -11.15
N GLN A 43 9.28 2.11 -12.41
CA GLN A 43 10.40 1.82 -13.31
C GLN A 43 11.36 3.01 -13.40
N ASN A 44 12.66 2.75 -13.29
CA ASN A 44 13.73 3.76 -13.28
C ASN A 44 13.66 4.78 -12.12
N SER A 45 12.94 4.48 -11.05
CA SER A 45 12.86 5.30 -9.84
C SER A 45 13.45 4.57 -8.64
N GLN A 46 13.67 5.29 -7.53
CA GLN A 46 14.01 4.67 -6.25
C GLN A 46 12.76 4.12 -5.57
N SER A 47 12.92 3.08 -4.75
CA SER A 47 11.83 2.61 -3.91
C SER A 47 11.48 3.62 -2.82
N ILE A 48 10.19 3.77 -2.58
CA ILE A 48 9.62 4.70 -1.60
C ILE A 48 8.84 3.87 -0.60
N HIS A 49 9.17 4.04 0.68
CA HIS A 49 8.45 3.41 1.78
C HIS A 49 7.50 4.40 2.44
N PHE A 50 6.28 3.94 2.67
CA PHE A 50 5.23 4.68 3.34
C PHE A 50 4.91 4.00 4.67
N PRO A 51 4.99 4.70 5.81
CA PRO A 51 4.62 4.12 7.10
C PRO A 51 3.14 3.76 7.13
N ALA A 52 2.75 2.79 7.95
CA ALA A 52 1.36 2.38 8.07
C ALA A 52 0.48 3.55 8.55
N ILE A 53 -0.63 3.76 7.85
CA ILE A 53 -1.65 4.73 8.21
C ILE A 53 -2.65 4.08 9.16
N LYS A 54 -2.98 4.77 10.25
CA LYS A 54 -3.96 4.32 11.26
C LYS A 54 -5.14 5.29 11.30
N THR A 55 -6.26 4.90 10.71
CA THR A 55 -7.50 5.69 10.69
C THR A 55 -8.40 5.41 11.90
N ARG A 56 -8.44 4.16 12.37
CA ARG A 56 -9.22 3.69 13.53
C ARG A 56 -8.65 2.37 14.07
N PRO A 57 -9.09 1.87 15.25
CA PRO A 57 -8.62 0.60 15.79
C PRO A 57 -8.85 -0.57 14.82
N VAL A 58 -7.88 -1.48 14.76
CA VAL A 58 -7.94 -2.68 13.90
C VAL A 58 -8.89 -3.70 14.51
N VAL A 59 -9.85 -4.16 13.71
CA VAL A 59 -10.85 -5.17 14.08
C VAL A 59 -10.61 -6.48 13.34
N SER A 60 -10.25 -6.41 12.05
CA SER A 60 -9.92 -7.58 11.22
C SER A 60 -8.97 -7.19 10.10
N THR A 61 -7.89 -7.94 9.91
CA THR A 61 -6.93 -7.76 8.81
C THR A 61 -7.31 -8.51 7.53
N ILE A 62 -8.40 -9.29 7.56
CA ILE A 62 -8.86 -10.07 6.41
C ILE A 62 -9.17 -9.11 5.26
N GLY A 63 -8.62 -9.34 4.07
CA GLY A 63 -8.85 -8.49 2.89
C GLY A 63 -8.20 -7.10 2.95
N ALA A 64 -7.25 -6.86 3.87
CA ALA A 64 -6.49 -5.60 3.90
C ALA A 64 -5.68 -5.39 2.62
N GLY A 65 -5.02 -6.45 2.13
CA GLY A 65 -4.26 -6.44 0.88
C GLY A 65 -5.16 -6.23 -0.34
N ASP A 66 -6.29 -6.93 -0.42
CA ASP A 66 -7.25 -6.76 -1.51
C ASP A 66 -7.82 -5.34 -1.55
N ALA A 67 -8.17 -4.78 -0.39
CA ALA A 67 -8.64 -3.40 -0.28
C ALA A 67 -7.56 -2.40 -0.71
N LEU A 68 -6.30 -2.62 -0.30
CA LEU A 68 -5.16 -1.79 -0.71
C LEU A 68 -5.00 -1.81 -2.23
N PHE A 69 -4.89 -2.98 -2.85
CA PHE A 69 -4.61 -3.07 -4.29
C PHE A 69 -5.81 -2.66 -5.15
N ALA A 70 -7.04 -3.02 -4.76
CA ALA A 70 -8.24 -2.57 -5.46
C ALA A 70 -8.38 -1.04 -5.41
N SER A 71 -8.12 -0.43 -4.25
CA SER A 71 -8.15 1.03 -4.10
C SER A 71 -7.01 1.70 -4.87
N PHE A 72 -5.81 1.14 -4.84
CA PHE A 72 -4.67 1.65 -5.62
C PHE A 72 -5.00 1.69 -7.11
N LEU A 73 -5.50 0.58 -7.66
CA LEU A 73 -5.91 0.49 -9.05
C LEU A 73 -7.01 1.51 -9.39
N ASN A 74 -8.00 1.67 -8.52
CA ASN A 74 -9.07 2.65 -8.72
C ASN A 74 -8.53 4.09 -8.84
N PHE A 75 -7.61 4.52 -7.98
CA PHE A 75 -7.05 5.87 -8.07
C PHE A 75 -6.03 6.01 -9.20
N TYR A 76 -5.19 5.00 -9.42
CA TYR A 76 -4.19 5.03 -10.48
C TYR A 76 -4.82 5.11 -11.87
N VAL A 77 -5.87 4.31 -12.14
CA VAL A 77 -6.60 4.36 -13.42
C VAL A 77 -7.36 5.68 -13.60
N LYS A 78 -7.70 6.38 -12.51
CA LYS A 78 -8.29 7.73 -12.56
C LYS A 78 -7.28 8.85 -12.84
N GLY A 79 -6.00 8.53 -13.04
CA GLY A 79 -4.96 9.48 -13.43
C GLY A 79 -4.21 10.12 -12.25
N PHE A 80 -4.39 9.62 -11.03
CA PHE A 80 -3.56 10.07 -9.90
C PHE A 80 -2.12 9.55 -10.05
N PRO A 81 -1.09 10.33 -9.66
CA PRO A 81 0.28 9.84 -9.55
C PRO A 81 0.37 8.61 -8.65
N ALA A 82 1.27 7.66 -8.95
CA ALA A 82 1.34 6.39 -8.23
C ALA A 82 1.52 6.54 -6.72
N GLN A 83 2.33 7.51 -6.29
CA GLN A 83 2.52 7.84 -4.87
C GLN A 83 1.22 8.29 -4.19
N GLU A 84 0.47 9.19 -4.83
CA GLU A 84 -0.81 9.70 -4.32
C GLU A 84 -1.89 8.62 -4.32
N ALA A 85 -1.94 7.81 -5.38
CA ALA A 85 -2.83 6.66 -5.47
C ALA A 85 -2.57 5.64 -4.35
N LEU A 86 -1.29 5.38 -4.03
CA LEU A 86 -0.92 4.48 -2.93
C LEU A 86 -1.29 5.06 -1.56
N LYS A 87 -1.02 6.35 -1.30
CA LYS A 87 -1.45 6.99 -0.04
C LYS A 87 -2.95 6.88 0.19
N ARG A 88 -3.75 7.22 -0.83
CA ARG A 88 -5.20 7.10 -0.81
C ARG A 88 -5.65 5.65 -0.55
N ALA A 89 -4.99 4.69 -1.20
CA ALA A 89 -5.26 3.28 -1.00
C ALA A 89 -4.91 2.79 0.42
N MET A 90 -3.83 3.28 1.01
CA MET A 90 -3.45 2.97 2.39
C MET A 90 -4.48 3.51 3.40
N VAL A 91 -5.02 4.71 3.17
CA VAL A 91 -6.13 5.26 3.98
C VAL A 91 -7.37 4.38 3.86
N PHE A 92 -7.73 3.98 2.65
CA PHE A 92 -8.87 3.10 2.41
C PHE A 92 -8.71 1.73 3.08
N ALA A 93 -7.55 1.09 2.92
CA ALA A 93 -7.25 -0.20 3.55
C ALA A 93 -7.25 -0.11 5.08
N SER A 94 -6.65 0.96 5.63
CA SER A 94 -6.66 1.26 7.06
C SER A 94 -8.08 1.42 7.61
N TRP A 95 -8.96 2.10 6.87
CA TRP A 95 -10.35 2.20 7.25
C TRP A 95 -11.02 0.83 7.22
N LYS A 96 -10.87 0.08 6.13
CA LYS A 96 -11.49 -1.23 5.91
C LYS A 96 -11.18 -2.22 7.04
N ILE A 97 -9.97 -2.22 7.59
CA ILE A 97 -9.58 -3.17 8.66
C ILE A 97 -10.20 -2.84 10.03
N GLY A 98 -10.87 -1.69 10.18
CA GLY A 98 -11.59 -1.32 11.39
C GLY A 98 -13.05 -1.76 11.45
N THR A 99 -13.51 -2.64 10.55
CA THR A 99 -14.83 -3.28 10.61
C THR A 99 -14.72 -4.81 10.65
N ARG A 100 -15.75 -5.47 11.20
CA ARG A 100 -15.79 -6.94 11.35
C ARG A 100 -16.03 -7.72 10.04
N GLY A 101 -16.42 -7.06 8.94
CA GLY A 101 -16.88 -7.73 7.72
C GLY A 101 -16.23 -7.20 6.44
N ALA A 102 -16.06 -8.07 5.44
CA ALA A 102 -15.48 -7.74 4.14
C ALA A 102 -16.28 -6.71 3.33
N ALA A 103 -17.60 -6.60 3.55
CA ALA A 103 -18.51 -5.71 2.82
C ALA A 103 -19.08 -4.54 3.67
N GLN A 104 -18.82 -4.51 4.98
CA GLN A 104 -19.30 -3.45 5.87
C GLN A 104 -18.21 -2.40 6.06
N GLY A 105 -18.54 -1.12 5.80
CA GLY A 105 -17.62 0.00 5.99
C GLY A 105 -16.90 0.49 4.73
N PHE A 106 -17.38 0.12 3.53
CA PHE A 106 -16.98 0.81 2.30
C PHE A 106 -17.39 2.28 2.39
N LEU A 107 -16.42 3.16 2.28
CA LEU A 107 -16.65 4.59 2.16
C LEU A 107 -17.18 4.88 0.76
N ASN A 108 -18.21 5.72 0.67
CA ASN A 108 -18.51 6.38 -0.60
C ASN A 108 -17.42 7.43 -0.93
N ALA A 109 -17.43 7.97 -2.14
CA ALA A 109 -16.40 8.92 -2.57
C ALA A 109 -16.29 10.16 -1.66
N GLN A 110 -17.43 10.70 -1.20
CA GLN A 110 -17.45 11.89 -0.36
C GLN A 110 -16.92 11.59 1.06
N GLU A 111 -17.37 10.48 1.66
CA GLU A 111 -16.89 10.04 2.97
C GLU A 111 -15.38 9.76 2.93
N PHE A 112 -14.90 9.16 1.84
CA PHE A 112 -13.48 8.91 1.63
C PHE A 112 -12.67 10.21 1.62
N GLU A 113 -13.08 11.23 0.85
CA GLU A 113 -12.32 12.49 0.81
C GLU A 113 -12.28 13.20 2.17
N GLN A 114 -13.33 13.06 2.99
CA GLN A 114 -13.33 13.59 4.36
C GLN A 114 -12.30 12.88 5.23
N VAL A 115 -12.27 11.55 5.23
CA VAL A 115 -11.27 10.77 5.98
C VAL A 115 -9.87 11.07 5.46
N TYR A 116 -9.68 11.13 4.15
CA TYR A 116 -8.39 11.41 3.53
C TYR A 116 -7.84 12.78 3.96
N SER A 117 -8.68 13.81 3.92
CA SER A 117 -8.32 15.17 4.33
C SER A 117 -7.94 15.27 5.82
N GLN A 118 -8.60 14.50 6.69
CA GLN A 118 -8.28 14.45 8.12
C GLN A 118 -6.91 13.80 8.37
N VAL A 119 -6.61 12.70 7.66
CA VAL A 119 -5.32 12.00 7.78
C VAL A 119 -4.18 12.88 7.27
N GLU A 120 -4.31 13.49 6.09
CA GLU A 120 -3.29 14.39 5.52
C GLU A 120 -3.12 15.66 6.37
N GLY A 121 -4.20 16.19 6.95
CA GLY A 121 -4.16 17.36 7.83
C GLY A 121 -3.47 17.11 9.18
N THR A 122 -3.45 15.86 9.65
CA THR A 122 -2.77 15.45 10.91
C THR A 122 -1.29 15.14 10.69
N ALA A 123 -0.84 14.98 9.44
CA ALA A 123 0.54 14.68 9.06
C ALA A 123 1.44 15.92 8.93
N LYS A 124 0.96 17.12 9.32
CA LYS A 124 1.72 18.37 9.42
C LYS A 124 1.94 18.76 10.87
#